data_AF-A0A261CXW9-F1
#
_entry.id   AF-A0A261CXW9-F1
#
_cell.length_a   1.000
_cell.length_b   1.000
_cell.length_c   1.000
_cell.angle_alpha   90.00
_cell.angle_beta   90.00
_cell.angle_gamma   90.00
#
_symmetry.space_group_name_H-M   'P 1'
#
loop_
_entity.id
_entity.type
_entity.pdbx_description
1 polymer ?
#
loop_
_entity_poly.entity_id
_entity_poly.type
_entity_poly.pdbx_seq_one_letter_code
_entity_poly.pdbx_strand_id
1 'polypeptide(L)'
;MPHPSLLCVHAHPDDEALWTGGVLARCAELGGRTAVVTCTWAAGTVRSDELAESLQLLGAGSPHLLGYGDRLVADSAPGRAAFCDTPFDEAVGALVSHIREFRPDTVLTYDPLGIYGHPDHVQAHRVTLAAAGAAAYPQLYPGTGKPWRTKLVYLATMPLSIAQVLWPPVMEQSSGPDGPLPGVPDEAVDTTIDVEPWLDLKWQALCAHRSEIARGGAMTMLAGLPEETRRQVLRNEWFMRMPLTTDADSVDALAFDDDNGHTELS
;
A
#
# COMPACT_ATOMS: atom_id res chain seq x y z
N MET A 1 4.79 -20.14 16.62
CA MET A 1 4.85 -18.68 16.39
C MET A 1 3.43 -18.20 16.16
N PRO A 2 2.98 -17.05 16.68
CA PRO A 2 1.68 -16.51 16.29
C PRO A 2 1.64 -16.31 14.77
N HIS A 3 0.51 -16.63 14.13
CA HIS A 3 0.34 -16.43 12.70
C HIS A 3 0.41 -14.93 12.36
N PRO A 4 1.04 -14.54 11.24
CA PRO A 4 1.14 -13.14 10.85
C PRO A 4 -0.26 -12.53 10.64
N SER A 5 -0.43 -11.25 10.99
CA SER A 5 -1.64 -10.49 10.66
C SER A 5 -1.29 -9.22 9.88
N LEU A 6 -1.75 -9.18 8.63
CA LEU A 6 -1.32 -8.22 7.62
C LEU A 6 -2.51 -7.48 7.02
N LEU A 7 -2.46 -6.15 7.03
CA LEU A 7 -3.39 -5.30 6.29
C LEU A 7 -2.64 -4.60 5.16
N CYS A 8 -3.03 -4.84 3.92
CA CYS A 8 -2.56 -4.03 2.78
C CYS A 8 -3.58 -2.93 2.47
N VAL A 9 -3.11 -1.70 2.27
CA VAL A 9 -3.93 -0.55 1.88
C VAL A 9 -3.46 -0.05 0.52
N HIS A 10 -4.30 -0.23 -0.48
CA HIS A 10 -4.05 0.10 -1.87
C HIS A 10 -5.01 1.15 -2.41
N ALA A 11 -4.61 1.88 -3.43
CA ALA A 11 -5.42 2.88 -4.09
C ALA A 11 -6.44 2.20 -5.00
N HIS A 12 -6.01 1.29 -5.89
CA HIS A 12 -6.82 0.77 -6.99
C HIS A 12 -6.95 -0.77 -7.01
N PRO A 13 -7.96 -1.32 -7.71
CA PRO A 13 -8.08 -2.75 -8.02
C PRO A 13 -7.01 -3.26 -9.01
N ASP A 14 -5.91 -3.87 -8.55
CA ASP A 14 -4.76 -4.41 -9.32
C ASP A 14 -3.46 -4.25 -8.53
N ASP A 15 -3.35 -3.13 -7.82
CA ASP A 15 -2.23 -2.76 -6.98
C ASP A 15 -1.87 -3.84 -5.96
N GLU A 16 -2.88 -4.55 -5.42
CA GLU A 16 -2.66 -5.60 -4.43
C GLU A 16 -1.86 -6.75 -5.03
N ALA A 17 -2.17 -7.14 -6.27
CA ALA A 17 -1.50 -8.22 -6.95
C ALA A 17 -0.14 -7.76 -7.49
N LEU A 18 -0.01 -6.49 -7.88
CA LEU A 18 1.22 -5.96 -8.47
C LEU A 18 2.31 -5.77 -7.42
N TRP A 19 1.99 -5.06 -6.34
CA TRP A 19 2.96 -4.60 -5.35
C TRP A 19 3.11 -5.54 -4.16
N THR A 20 2.07 -6.32 -3.82
CA THR A 20 2.08 -7.16 -2.61
C THR A 20 1.57 -8.58 -2.82
N GLY A 21 1.32 -9.00 -4.06
CA GLY A 21 0.65 -10.27 -4.35
C GLY A 21 1.42 -11.48 -3.81
N GLY A 22 2.75 -11.47 -3.90
CA GLY A 22 3.59 -12.54 -3.37
C GLY A 22 3.61 -12.56 -1.84
N VAL A 23 3.69 -11.40 -1.18
CA VAL A 23 3.58 -11.30 0.28
C VAL A 23 2.20 -11.72 0.79
N LEU A 24 1.13 -11.37 0.08
CA LEU A 24 -0.24 -11.82 0.40
C LEU A 24 -0.36 -13.34 0.30
N ALA A 25 0.09 -13.93 -0.81
CA ALA A 25 0.09 -15.38 -1.02
C ALA A 25 0.92 -16.11 0.04
N ARG A 26 2.11 -15.60 0.37
CA ARG A 26 2.96 -16.13 1.44
C ARG A 26 2.27 -16.05 2.80
N CYS A 27 1.59 -14.94 3.11
CA CYS A 27 0.86 -14.79 4.36
C CYS A 27 -0.27 -15.84 4.47
N ALA A 28 -1.01 -16.06 3.39
CA ALA A 28 -2.05 -17.08 3.31
C ALA A 28 -1.50 -18.50 3.51
N GLU A 29 -0.38 -18.84 2.85
CA GLU A 29 0.29 -20.15 3.03
C GLU A 29 0.73 -20.39 4.48
N LEU A 30 1.18 -19.36 5.18
CA LEU A 30 1.56 -19.43 6.59
C LEU A 30 0.36 -19.49 7.56
N GLY A 31 -0.87 -19.53 7.06
CA GLY A 31 -2.10 -19.48 7.85
C GLY A 31 -2.31 -18.13 8.53
N GLY A 32 -1.71 -17.07 7.99
CA GLY A 32 -1.87 -15.70 8.45
C GLY A 32 -3.27 -15.15 8.22
N ARG A 33 -3.62 -14.08 8.96
CA ARG A 33 -4.82 -13.29 8.67
C ARG A 33 -4.42 -12.15 7.73
N THR A 34 -5.09 -12.03 6.61
CA THR A 34 -4.91 -10.92 5.66
C THR A 34 -6.19 -10.12 5.52
N ALA A 35 -6.05 -8.83 5.30
CA ALA A 35 -7.11 -7.96 4.79
C ALA A 35 -6.52 -7.02 3.75
N VAL A 36 -7.30 -6.70 2.73
CA VAL A 36 -6.93 -5.72 1.70
C VAL A 36 -8.00 -4.64 1.65
N VAL A 37 -7.59 -3.41 1.97
CA VAL A 37 -8.40 -2.21 1.78
C VAL A 37 -8.02 -1.57 0.45
N THR A 38 -9.01 -1.31 -0.39
CA THR A 38 -8.83 -0.57 -1.64
C THR A 38 -9.58 0.76 -1.54
N CYS A 39 -8.86 1.87 -1.65
CA CYS A 39 -9.39 3.21 -1.39
C CYS A 39 -10.45 3.63 -2.42
N THR A 40 -10.25 3.24 -3.67
CA THR A 40 -11.11 3.67 -4.78
C THR A 40 -11.93 2.51 -5.35
N TRP A 41 -12.77 2.84 -6.33
CA TRP A 41 -13.80 2.00 -6.93
C TRP A 41 -15.00 1.69 -6.02
N ALA A 42 -16.19 1.88 -6.57
CA ALA A 42 -17.42 1.45 -5.93
C ALA A 42 -17.63 -0.07 -6.07
N ALA A 43 -18.32 -0.66 -5.10
CA ALA A 43 -18.77 -2.04 -5.16
C ALA A 43 -19.75 -2.27 -6.34
N GLY A 44 -19.73 -3.47 -6.91
CA GLY A 44 -20.59 -3.85 -8.04
C GLY A 44 -20.11 -3.32 -9.39
N THR A 45 -18.89 -2.78 -9.46
CA THR A 45 -18.20 -2.45 -10.71
C THR A 45 -17.40 -3.66 -11.20
N VAL A 46 -17.12 -3.72 -12.51
CA VAL A 46 -16.31 -4.80 -13.10
C VAL A 46 -14.96 -4.94 -12.39
N ARG A 47 -14.26 -3.83 -12.15
CA ARG A 47 -12.96 -3.86 -11.44
C ARG A 47 -13.08 -4.30 -9.98
N SER A 48 -14.22 -4.04 -9.31
CA SER A 48 -14.43 -4.56 -7.95
C SER A 48 -14.63 -6.08 -7.92
N ASP A 49 -15.24 -6.64 -8.96
CA ASP A 49 -15.41 -8.10 -9.10
C ASP A 49 -14.09 -8.78 -9.48
N GLU A 50 -13.29 -8.16 -10.35
CA GLU A 50 -11.93 -8.62 -10.70
C GLU A 50 -10.99 -8.61 -9.49
N LEU A 51 -11.08 -7.59 -8.63
CA LEU A 51 -10.38 -7.56 -7.34
C LEU A 51 -10.80 -8.72 -6.43
N ALA A 52 -12.09 -9.02 -6.34
CA ALA A 52 -12.57 -10.13 -5.53
C ALA A 52 -12.00 -11.48 -6.02
N GLU A 53 -11.93 -11.69 -7.34
CA GLU A 53 -11.30 -12.87 -7.94
C GLU A 53 -9.79 -12.92 -7.64
N SER A 54 -9.08 -11.81 -7.82
CA SER A 54 -7.65 -11.69 -7.50
C SER A 54 -7.35 -12.04 -6.03
N LEU A 55 -8.09 -11.45 -5.09
CA LEU A 55 -7.92 -11.71 -3.66
C LEU A 55 -8.26 -13.16 -3.30
N GLN A 56 -9.24 -13.77 -3.96
CA GLN A 56 -9.57 -15.17 -3.78
C GLN A 56 -8.41 -16.07 -4.22
N LEU A 57 -7.77 -15.78 -5.36
CA LEU A 57 -6.59 -16.52 -5.84
C LEU A 57 -5.43 -16.40 -4.86
N LEU A 58 -5.15 -15.20 -4.35
CA LEU A 58 -4.08 -14.94 -3.39
C LEU A 58 -4.34 -15.49 -1.99
N GLY A 59 -5.55 -15.98 -1.70
CA GLY A 59 -5.96 -16.37 -0.35
C GLY A 59 -6.06 -15.17 0.61
N ALA A 60 -6.27 -13.97 0.06
CA ALA A 60 -6.15 -12.70 0.78
C ALA A 60 -7.46 -12.21 1.44
N GLY A 61 -8.56 -12.95 1.29
CA GLY A 61 -9.88 -12.62 1.85
C GLY A 61 -10.79 -11.92 0.85
N SER A 62 -11.80 -11.20 1.34
CA SER A 62 -12.71 -10.41 0.51
C SER A 62 -12.25 -8.95 0.41
N PRO A 63 -12.60 -8.22 -0.67
CA PRO A 63 -12.25 -6.81 -0.80
C PRO A 63 -12.89 -5.94 0.30
N HIS A 64 -12.13 -4.99 0.85
CA HIS A 64 -12.66 -3.92 1.69
C HIS A 64 -12.56 -2.58 0.94
N LEU A 65 -13.59 -2.24 0.16
CA LEU A 65 -13.61 -1.00 -0.62
C LEU A 65 -14.02 0.19 0.24
N LEU A 66 -13.24 1.29 0.19
CA LEU A 66 -13.67 2.57 0.79
C LEU A 66 -14.66 3.32 -0.13
N GLY A 67 -14.68 2.99 -1.42
CA GLY A 67 -15.69 3.48 -2.36
C GLY A 67 -15.54 4.96 -2.75
N TYR A 68 -14.33 5.49 -2.72
CA TYR A 68 -14.03 6.82 -3.28
C TYR A 68 -13.83 6.74 -4.81
N GLY A 69 -13.97 7.88 -5.47
CA GLY A 69 -13.65 7.99 -6.90
C GLY A 69 -12.14 7.93 -7.12
N ASP A 70 -11.72 7.25 -8.17
CA ASP A 70 -10.38 7.37 -8.74
C ASP A 70 -10.19 8.73 -9.42
N ARG A 71 -8.99 9.30 -9.29
CA ARG A 71 -8.70 10.65 -9.78
C ARG A 71 -8.72 10.79 -11.31
N LEU A 72 -8.38 9.73 -12.03
CA LEU A 72 -8.23 9.68 -13.48
C LEU A 72 -9.38 8.95 -14.19
N VAL A 73 -10.22 8.23 -13.45
CA VAL A 73 -11.36 7.46 -13.96
C VAL A 73 -12.65 7.91 -13.28
N ALA A 74 -13.39 8.79 -13.95
CA ALA A 74 -14.63 9.35 -13.41
C ALA A 74 -15.71 8.29 -13.06
N ASP A 75 -15.81 7.22 -13.86
CA ASP A 75 -16.83 6.16 -13.68
C ASP A 75 -16.43 5.11 -12.63
N SER A 76 -15.29 5.25 -11.96
CA SER A 76 -14.82 4.34 -10.91
C SER A 76 -15.79 4.27 -9.72
N ALA A 77 -16.39 5.39 -9.34
CA ALA A 77 -17.39 5.49 -8.28
C ALA A 77 -18.40 6.62 -8.58
N PRO A 78 -19.44 6.35 -9.38
CA PRO A 78 -20.39 7.38 -9.80
C PRO A 78 -21.01 8.14 -8.62
N GLY A 79 -20.93 9.48 -8.66
CA GLY A 79 -21.48 10.36 -7.62
C GLY A 79 -20.64 10.48 -6.35
N ARG A 80 -19.44 9.89 -6.31
CA ARG A 80 -18.49 10.01 -5.20
C ARG A 80 -17.38 10.99 -5.57
N ALA A 81 -16.85 11.70 -4.58
CA ALA A 81 -15.68 12.55 -4.78
C ALA A 81 -14.44 11.70 -5.08
N ALA A 82 -13.49 12.27 -5.82
CA ALA A 82 -12.18 11.64 -5.98
C ALA A 82 -11.51 11.47 -4.61
N PHE A 83 -10.74 10.40 -4.44
CA PHE A 83 -10.10 10.08 -3.17
C PHE A 83 -9.14 11.18 -2.71
N CYS A 84 -8.36 11.75 -3.63
CA CYS A 84 -7.48 12.87 -3.31
C CYS A 84 -8.21 14.18 -2.96
N ASP A 85 -9.49 14.31 -3.34
CA ASP A 85 -10.31 15.50 -3.07
C ASP A 85 -11.21 15.31 -1.83
N THR A 86 -11.24 14.10 -1.26
CA THR A 86 -12.00 13.78 -0.06
C THR A 86 -11.35 14.45 1.16
N PRO A 87 -12.14 15.01 2.10
CA PRO A 87 -11.60 15.55 3.35
C PRO A 87 -10.68 14.55 4.05
N PHE A 88 -9.46 14.98 4.37
CA PHE A 88 -8.42 14.08 4.87
C PHE A 88 -8.86 13.28 6.11
N ASP A 89 -9.46 13.96 7.09
CA ASP A 89 -9.94 13.31 8.32
C ASP A 89 -11.08 12.31 8.05
N GLU A 90 -11.90 12.50 7.02
CA GLU A 90 -12.93 11.53 6.64
C GLU A 90 -12.29 10.22 6.18
N ALA A 91 -11.31 10.31 5.27
CA ALA A 91 -10.59 9.15 4.76
C ALA A 91 -9.78 8.44 5.86
N VAL A 92 -9.13 9.20 6.75
CA VAL A 92 -8.41 8.64 7.90
C VAL A 92 -9.38 7.94 8.84
N GLY A 93 -10.53 8.54 9.16
CA GLY A 93 -11.55 7.94 10.03
C GLY A 93 -12.09 6.62 9.48
N ALA A 94 -12.33 6.55 8.17
CA ALA A 94 -12.74 5.31 7.49
C ALA A 94 -11.69 4.20 7.67
N LEU A 95 -10.41 4.50 7.41
CA LEU A 95 -9.34 3.51 7.56
C LEU A 95 -9.05 3.14 9.02
N VAL A 96 -9.19 4.08 9.97
CA VAL A 96 -9.08 3.79 11.41
C VAL A 96 -10.11 2.74 11.84
N SER A 97 -11.34 2.81 11.32
CA SER A 97 -12.38 1.81 11.58
C SER A 97 -11.91 0.41 11.15
N HIS A 98 -11.37 0.28 9.93
CA HIS A 98 -10.85 -0.99 9.43
C HIS A 98 -9.66 -1.52 10.26
N ILE A 99 -8.72 -0.66 10.65
CA ILE A 99 -7.57 -1.05 11.48
C ILE A 99 -8.05 -1.55 12.86
N ARG A 100 -9.01 -0.87 13.49
CA ARG A 100 -9.54 -1.23 14.82
C ARG A 100 -10.37 -2.51 14.79
N GLU A 101 -11.06 -2.77 13.69
CA GLU A 101 -11.81 -4.00 13.45
C GLU A 101 -10.87 -5.19 13.20
N PHE A 102 -9.99 -5.07 12.21
CA PHE A 102 -9.13 -6.18 11.77
C PHE A 102 -7.98 -6.48 12.73
N ARG A 103 -7.47 -5.45 13.41
CA ARG A 103 -6.35 -5.49 14.36
C ARG A 103 -5.07 -6.09 13.75
N PRO A 104 -4.48 -5.45 12.73
CA PRO A 104 -3.26 -5.92 12.10
C PRO A 104 -2.03 -5.68 12.98
N ASP A 105 -1.12 -6.64 13.06
CA ASP A 105 0.23 -6.41 13.58
C ASP A 105 1.04 -5.54 12.61
N THR A 106 0.84 -5.76 11.31
CA THR A 106 1.58 -5.09 10.24
C THR A 106 0.63 -4.47 9.21
N VAL A 107 0.92 -3.24 8.80
CA VAL A 107 0.24 -2.55 7.70
C VAL A 107 1.22 -2.33 6.54
N LEU A 108 0.77 -2.58 5.32
CA LEU A 108 1.48 -2.29 4.07
C LEU A 108 0.75 -1.19 3.31
N THR A 109 1.50 -0.21 2.80
CA THR A 109 1.01 0.79 1.85
C THR A 109 2.18 1.28 0.99
N TYR A 110 2.04 2.37 0.25
CA TYR A 110 3.07 2.92 -0.63
C TYR A 110 4.14 3.73 0.12
N ASP A 111 5.29 3.94 -0.52
CA ASP A 111 6.24 4.99 -0.16
C ASP A 111 5.67 6.42 -0.32
N PRO A 112 6.38 7.47 0.15
CA PRO A 112 5.89 8.86 0.04
C PRO A 112 5.66 9.36 -1.39
N LEU A 113 6.29 8.76 -2.40
CA LEU A 113 6.09 9.08 -3.81
C LEU A 113 4.85 8.34 -4.36
N GLY A 114 4.29 7.37 -3.64
CA GLY A 114 3.26 6.49 -4.18
C GLY A 114 3.84 5.51 -5.20
N ILE A 115 5.10 5.12 -5.03
CA ILE A 115 5.97 4.35 -5.95
C ILE A 115 6.34 5.14 -7.20
N TYR A 116 5.35 5.63 -7.94
CA TYR A 116 5.55 6.30 -9.23
C TYR A 116 4.83 7.64 -9.41
N GLY A 117 4.27 8.20 -8.33
CA GLY A 117 3.69 9.55 -8.36
C GLY A 117 2.20 9.64 -8.65
N HIS A 118 1.46 8.51 -8.68
CA HIS A 118 0.01 8.57 -8.82
C HIS A 118 -0.63 9.31 -7.62
N PRO A 119 -1.49 10.33 -7.84
CA PRO A 119 -2.07 11.12 -6.75
C PRO A 119 -2.80 10.27 -5.70
N ASP A 120 -3.56 9.26 -6.13
CA ASP A 120 -4.27 8.37 -5.20
C ASP A 120 -3.31 7.46 -4.40
N HIS A 121 -2.14 7.10 -4.92
CA HIS A 121 -1.13 6.32 -4.18
C HIS A 121 -0.49 7.18 -3.09
N VAL A 122 -0.13 8.42 -3.44
CA VAL A 122 0.39 9.41 -2.48
C VAL A 122 -0.64 9.69 -1.38
N GLN A 123 -1.93 9.79 -1.75
CA GLN A 123 -2.99 9.97 -0.77
C GLN A 123 -3.18 8.72 0.12
N ALA A 124 -3.13 7.51 -0.46
CA ALA A 124 -3.24 6.26 0.27
C ALA A 124 -2.09 6.11 1.28
N HIS A 125 -0.87 6.49 0.90
CA HIS A 125 0.27 6.59 1.82
C HIS A 125 -0.05 7.50 3.02
N ARG A 126 -0.45 8.76 2.75
CA ARG A 126 -0.73 9.76 3.80
C ARG A 126 -1.84 9.32 4.75
N VAL A 127 -2.95 8.85 4.20
CA VAL A 127 -4.12 8.37 4.96
C VAL A 127 -3.74 7.17 5.81
N THR A 128 -2.97 6.23 5.26
CA THR A 128 -2.54 5.03 5.99
C THR A 128 -1.63 5.35 7.16
N LEU A 129 -0.64 6.21 6.98
CA LEU A 129 0.25 6.59 8.09
C LEU A 129 -0.52 7.30 9.21
N ALA A 130 -1.40 8.24 8.87
CA ALA A 130 -2.24 8.91 9.84
C ALA A 130 -3.19 7.93 10.57
N ALA A 131 -3.83 7.01 9.83
CA ALA A 131 -4.76 6.04 10.41
C ALA A 131 -4.05 5.03 11.32
N ALA A 132 -2.88 4.52 10.92
CA ALA A 132 -2.10 3.59 11.72
C ALA A 132 -1.63 4.21 13.06
N GLY A 133 -1.26 5.50 13.04
CA GLY A 133 -0.96 6.25 14.26
C GLY A 133 -2.21 6.53 15.12
N ALA A 134 -3.30 6.98 14.49
CA ALA A 134 -4.53 7.38 15.20
C ALA A 134 -5.31 6.20 15.79
N ALA A 135 -5.23 5.01 15.18
CA ALA A 135 -5.96 3.82 15.62
C ALA A 135 -5.68 3.44 17.08
N ALA A 136 -4.50 3.79 17.62
CA ALA A 136 -4.09 3.49 18.98
C ALA A 136 -4.74 4.37 20.06
N TYR A 137 -5.37 5.49 19.69
CA TYR A 137 -5.86 6.50 20.63
C TYR A 137 -7.38 6.62 20.59
N PRO A 138 -8.12 6.24 21.64
CA PRO A 138 -9.59 6.27 21.63
C PRO A 138 -10.18 7.68 21.50
N GLN A 139 -9.41 8.73 21.79
CA GLN A 139 -9.80 10.13 21.65
C GLN A 139 -9.87 10.57 20.18
N LEU A 140 -9.11 9.90 19.31
CA LEU A 140 -9.09 10.16 17.88
C LEU A 140 -10.13 9.26 17.19
N TYR A 141 -10.97 9.86 16.34
CA TYR A 141 -12.05 9.20 15.62
C TYR A 141 -12.97 8.38 16.53
N PRO A 142 -13.68 9.01 17.49
CA PRO A 142 -14.58 8.29 18.39
C PRO A 142 -15.68 7.55 17.62
N GLY A 143 -16.09 6.38 18.12
CA GLY A 143 -17.13 5.56 17.48
C GLY A 143 -16.63 4.54 16.45
N THR A 144 -15.34 4.57 16.07
CA THR A 144 -14.75 3.64 15.08
C THR A 144 -14.18 2.36 15.71
N GLY A 145 -14.71 1.92 16.86
CA GLY A 145 -14.31 0.69 17.54
C GLY A 145 -13.24 0.85 18.63
N LYS A 146 -12.77 -0.27 19.19
CA LYS A 146 -11.77 -0.29 20.27
C LYS A 146 -10.39 0.09 19.71
N PRO A 147 -9.57 0.86 20.47
CA PRO A 147 -8.24 1.25 20.00
C PRO A 147 -7.37 0.03 19.75
N TRP A 148 -6.53 0.13 18.73
CA TRP A 148 -5.58 -0.89 18.34
C TRP A 148 -4.26 -0.26 17.92
N ARG A 149 -3.14 -0.83 18.38
CA ARG A 149 -1.80 -0.35 18.06
C ARG A 149 -1.15 -1.30 17.05
N THR A 150 -1.09 -0.86 15.79
CA THR A 150 -0.24 -1.49 14.77
C THR A 150 1.22 -1.42 15.21
N LYS A 151 1.97 -2.51 15.01
CA LYS A 151 3.38 -2.60 15.44
C LYS A 151 4.31 -2.06 14.37
N LEU A 152 4.07 -2.43 13.12
CA LEU A 152 4.95 -2.12 12.00
C LEU A 152 4.15 -1.60 10.80
N VAL A 153 4.72 -0.62 10.11
CA VAL A 153 4.31 -0.22 8.77
C VAL A 153 5.45 -0.53 7.80
N TYR A 154 5.11 -1.12 6.67
CA TYR A 154 6.02 -1.28 5.55
C TYR A 154 5.50 -0.46 4.36
N LEU A 155 6.42 0.15 3.63
CA LEU A 155 6.15 1.02 2.50
C LEU A 155 6.66 0.35 1.23
N ALA A 156 5.76 -0.17 0.41
CA ALA A 156 6.04 -0.72 -0.90
C ALA A 156 6.70 0.35 -1.78
N THR A 157 7.80 -0.03 -2.41
CA THR A 157 8.66 0.87 -3.18
C THR A 157 9.35 0.14 -4.34
N MET A 158 10.21 0.85 -5.07
CA MET A 158 11.09 0.28 -6.09
C MET A 158 12.50 0.87 -5.93
N PRO A 159 13.57 0.05 -5.93
CA PRO A 159 14.94 0.56 -5.97
C PRO A 159 15.21 1.26 -7.31
N LEU A 160 15.97 2.36 -7.29
CA LEU A 160 16.33 3.10 -8.50
C LEU A 160 17.10 2.24 -9.51
N SER A 161 17.99 1.34 -9.05
CA SER A 161 18.70 0.42 -9.97
C SER A 161 17.75 -0.50 -10.73
N ILE A 162 16.65 -0.91 -10.09
CA ILE A 162 15.62 -1.74 -10.69
C ILE A 162 14.73 -0.90 -11.61
N ALA A 163 14.31 0.28 -11.16
CA ALA A 163 13.52 1.20 -11.98
C ALA A 163 14.24 1.55 -13.29
N GLN A 164 15.55 1.78 -13.27
CA GLN A 164 16.34 2.05 -14.49
C GLN A 164 16.22 0.95 -15.55
N VAL A 165 16.11 -0.31 -15.14
CA VAL A 165 16.09 -1.46 -16.05
C VAL A 165 14.66 -1.82 -16.46
N LEU A 166 13.73 -1.76 -15.51
CA LEU A 166 12.40 -2.32 -15.67
C LEU A 166 11.32 -1.28 -15.97
N TRP A 167 11.57 -0.01 -15.66
CA TRP A 167 10.61 1.07 -15.94
C TRP A 167 10.47 1.42 -17.42
N PRO A 168 11.56 1.58 -18.21
CA PRO A 168 11.44 1.89 -19.63
C PRO A 168 10.51 0.93 -20.40
N PRO A 169 10.63 -0.40 -20.32
CA PRO A 169 9.75 -1.29 -21.10
C PRO A 169 8.28 -1.28 -20.66
N VAL A 170 7.95 -0.79 -19.45
CA VAL A 170 6.59 -0.80 -18.89
C VAL A 170 5.92 0.59 -19.03
N MET A 171 6.69 1.68 -18.99
CA MET A 171 6.18 3.04 -18.77
C MET A 171 6.77 4.13 -19.67
N GLU A 172 7.53 3.79 -20.72
CA GLU A 172 8.08 4.73 -21.72
C GLU A 172 7.02 5.67 -22.35
N GLN A 173 5.73 5.33 -22.26
CA GLN A 173 4.63 6.18 -22.76
C GLN A 173 3.89 7.01 -21.69
N SER A 174 4.15 6.79 -20.40
CA SER A 174 3.37 7.37 -19.29
C SER A 174 4.08 8.51 -18.56
N SER A 175 5.40 8.59 -18.70
CA SER A 175 6.23 9.71 -18.25
C SER A 175 7.15 10.05 -19.41
N GLY A 176 7.20 11.32 -19.82
CA GLY A 176 8.11 11.73 -20.91
C GLY A 176 9.56 11.31 -20.62
N PRO A 177 10.42 11.18 -21.63
CA PRO A 177 11.78 10.64 -21.51
C PRO A 177 12.69 11.38 -20.50
N ASP A 178 12.31 12.59 -20.10
CA ASP A 178 13.06 13.45 -19.16
C ASP A 178 12.44 13.53 -17.75
N GLY A 179 11.40 12.74 -17.45
CA GLY A 179 10.83 12.67 -16.11
C GLY A 179 11.76 11.99 -15.11
N PRO A 180 11.69 12.32 -13.79
CA PRO A 180 12.43 11.57 -12.80
C PRO A 180 11.98 10.11 -12.81
N LEU A 181 12.95 9.18 -12.76
CA LEU A 181 12.64 7.76 -12.59
C LEU A 181 11.90 7.57 -11.26
N PRO A 182 10.87 6.71 -11.22
CA PRO A 182 10.21 6.38 -9.97
C PRO A 182 11.13 5.56 -9.07
N GLY A 183 10.74 5.44 -7.80
CA GLY A 183 11.46 4.67 -6.80
C GLY A 183 12.34 5.51 -5.86
N VAL A 184 13.18 4.81 -5.11
CA VAL A 184 14.03 5.34 -4.04
C VAL A 184 15.48 4.87 -4.22
N PRO A 185 16.47 5.57 -3.65
CA PRO A 185 17.83 5.07 -3.59
C PRO A 185 17.87 3.64 -3.05
N ASP A 186 18.69 2.76 -3.64
CA ASP A 186 18.74 1.35 -3.28
C ASP A 186 19.00 1.13 -1.79
N GLU A 187 19.83 1.98 -1.17
CA GLU A 187 20.14 1.97 0.25
C GLU A 187 18.96 2.32 1.17
N ALA A 188 17.89 2.91 0.64
CA ALA A 188 16.67 3.19 1.40
C ALA A 188 15.78 1.94 1.53
N VAL A 189 16.01 0.88 0.75
CA VAL A 189 15.20 -0.34 0.80
C VAL A 189 15.67 -1.26 1.92
N ASP A 190 14.88 -1.34 2.99
CA ASP A 190 15.20 -2.16 4.18
C ASP A 190 14.85 -3.65 4.01
N THR A 191 13.93 -3.99 3.11
CA THR A 191 13.40 -5.35 2.99
C THR A 191 13.12 -5.68 1.54
N THR A 192 13.70 -6.77 1.06
CA THR A 192 13.40 -7.38 -0.25
C THR A 192 12.87 -8.78 -0.02
N ILE A 193 11.74 -9.11 -0.64
CA ILE A 193 11.13 -10.43 -0.57
C ILE A 193 11.17 -11.03 -1.97
N ASP A 194 11.92 -12.11 -2.12
CA ASP A 194 11.87 -12.97 -3.31
C ASP A 194 10.58 -13.78 -3.26
N VAL A 195 9.66 -13.49 -4.18
CA VAL A 195 8.35 -14.12 -4.29
C VAL A 195 8.29 -15.15 -5.42
N GLU A 196 9.44 -15.61 -5.93
CA GLU A 196 9.52 -16.70 -6.92
C GLU A 196 8.61 -17.90 -6.58
N PRO A 197 8.51 -18.38 -5.32
CA PRO A 197 7.63 -19.51 -4.99
C PRO A 197 6.14 -19.27 -5.25
N TRP A 198 5.70 -18.00 -5.28
CA TRP A 198 4.29 -17.61 -5.48
C TRP A 198 4.08 -16.85 -6.79
N LEU A 199 5.09 -16.79 -7.66
CA LEU A 199 5.09 -15.92 -8.85
C LEU A 199 3.99 -16.28 -9.83
N ASP A 200 3.72 -17.58 -10.01
CA ASP A 200 2.63 -18.05 -10.88
C ASP A 200 1.26 -17.66 -10.32
N LEU A 201 1.09 -17.71 -9.00
CA LEU A 201 -0.14 -17.31 -8.33
C LEU A 201 -0.34 -15.79 -8.40
N LYS A 202 0.72 -15.02 -8.13
CA LYS A 202 0.76 -13.56 -8.31
C LYS A 202 0.39 -13.18 -9.74
N TRP A 203 0.91 -13.91 -10.73
CA TRP A 203 0.57 -13.67 -12.13
C TRP A 203 -0.88 -14.00 -12.47
N GLN A 204 -1.44 -15.09 -11.93
CA GLN A 204 -2.86 -15.41 -12.08
C GLN A 204 -3.75 -14.32 -11.47
N ALA A 205 -3.40 -13.83 -10.29
CA ALA A 205 -4.10 -12.74 -9.62
C ALA A 205 -4.06 -11.43 -10.46
N LEU A 206 -2.90 -11.08 -11.02
CA LEU A 206 -2.78 -9.96 -11.97
C LEU A 206 -3.65 -10.16 -13.21
N CYS A 207 -3.70 -11.38 -13.76
CA CYS A 207 -4.53 -11.73 -14.90
C CYS A 207 -6.04 -11.75 -14.61
N ALA A 208 -6.47 -11.75 -13.34
CA ALA A 208 -7.87 -11.59 -12.98
C ALA A 208 -8.38 -10.17 -13.33
N HIS A 209 -7.51 -9.16 -13.32
CA HIS A 209 -7.78 -7.76 -13.69
C HIS A 209 -7.82 -7.56 -15.21
N ARG A 210 -8.72 -8.29 -15.87
CA ARG A 210 -8.84 -8.35 -17.34
C ARG A 210 -9.19 -7.00 -17.94
N SER A 211 -10.09 -6.25 -17.30
CA SER A 211 -10.49 -4.93 -17.78
C SER A 211 -9.34 -3.93 -17.74
N GLU A 212 -8.46 -4.03 -16.74
CA GLU A 212 -7.26 -3.21 -16.63
C GLU A 212 -6.21 -3.57 -17.69
N ILE A 213 -5.97 -4.86 -17.91
CA ILE A 213 -5.09 -5.34 -18.99
C ILE A 213 -5.61 -4.88 -20.36
N ALA A 214 -6.92 -4.84 -20.56
CA ALA A 214 -7.54 -4.38 -21.81
C ALA A 214 -7.55 -2.84 -21.97
N ARG A 215 -7.43 -2.09 -20.86
CA ARG A 215 -7.52 -0.61 -20.84
C ARG A 215 -6.36 0.09 -21.54
N GLY A 216 -5.21 -0.59 -21.66
CA GLY A 216 -3.96 0.04 -22.06
C GLY A 216 -3.18 0.57 -20.85
N GLY A 217 -1.88 0.80 -21.00
CA GLY A 217 -1.01 1.31 -19.92
C GLY A 217 -0.13 0.24 -19.27
N ALA A 218 0.27 0.46 -18.02
CA ALA A 218 1.27 -0.34 -17.32
C ALA A 218 0.97 -1.84 -17.34
N MET A 219 -0.27 -2.21 -16.99
CA MET A 219 -0.69 -3.61 -16.93
C MET A 219 -0.70 -4.29 -18.29
N THR A 220 -1.12 -3.58 -19.35
CA THR A 220 -1.04 -4.08 -20.73
C THR A 220 0.42 -4.28 -21.17
N MET A 221 1.29 -3.31 -20.89
CA MET A 221 2.72 -3.40 -21.24
C MET A 221 3.38 -4.56 -20.51
N LEU A 222 3.15 -4.70 -19.20
CA LEU A 222 3.64 -5.80 -18.38
C LEU A 222 3.16 -7.17 -18.91
N ALA A 223 1.89 -7.28 -19.29
CA ALA A 223 1.33 -8.51 -19.84
C ALA A 223 1.93 -8.89 -21.20
N GLY A 224 2.32 -7.89 -22.00
CA GLY A 224 2.96 -8.06 -23.30
C GLY A 224 4.45 -8.41 -23.25
N LEU A 225 5.11 -8.32 -22.09
CA LEU A 225 6.53 -8.68 -21.96
C LEU A 225 6.76 -10.19 -22.20
N PRO A 226 7.93 -10.57 -22.74
CA PRO A 226 8.35 -11.97 -22.74
C PRO A 226 8.31 -12.56 -21.33
N GLU A 227 7.93 -13.83 -21.21
CA GLU A 227 7.70 -14.48 -19.91
C GLU A 227 8.89 -14.32 -18.96
N GLU A 228 10.11 -14.59 -19.44
CA GLU A 228 11.34 -14.45 -18.64
C GLU A 228 11.51 -13.03 -18.09
N THR A 229 11.31 -12.01 -18.93
CA THR A 229 11.38 -10.60 -18.51
C THR A 229 10.29 -10.26 -17.50
N ARG A 230 9.06 -10.71 -17.75
CA ARG A 230 7.94 -10.50 -16.84
C ARG A 230 8.17 -11.14 -15.47
N ARG A 231 8.74 -12.35 -15.45
CA ARG A 231 9.12 -13.03 -14.20
C ARG A 231 10.14 -12.22 -13.44
N GLN A 232 11.18 -11.72 -14.10
CA GLN A 232 12.19 -10.85 -13.48
C GLN A 232 11.58 -9.58 -12.88
N VAL A 233 10.59 -8.98 -13.56
CA VAL A 233 9.87 -7.79 -13.04
C VAL A 233 9.07 -8.10 -11.78
N LEU A 234 8.37 -9.23 -11.75
CA LEU A 234 7.41 -9.53 -10.69
C LEU A 234 8.00 -10.31 -9.50
N ARG A 235 9.22 -10.84 -9.66
CA ARG A 235 9.87 -11.76 -8.71
C ARG A 235 10.17 -11.14 -7.34
N ASN A 236 10.49 -9.85 -7.28
CA ASN A 236 10.87 -9.22 -6.03
C ASN A 236 9.84 -8.17 -5.61
N GLU A 237 9.55 -8.12 -4.31
CA GLU A 237 8.75 -7.06 -3.69
C GLU A 237 9.64 -6.33 -2.67
N TRP A 238 9.72 -5.00 -2.82
CA TRP A 238 10.63 -4.15 -2.06
C TRP A 238 9.88 -3.24 -1.10
N PHE A 239 10.40 -3.11 0.11
CA PHE A 239 9.76 -2.35 1.16
C PHE A 239 10.78 -1.53 1.97
N MET A 240 10.38 -0.32 2.36
CA MET A 240 11.00 0.41 3.47
C MET A 240 10.25 0.09 4.76
N ARG A 241 10.97 -0.03 5.88
CA ARG A 241 10.39 -0.36 7.19
C ARG A 241 10.23 0.91 8.02
N MET A 242 9.00 1.20 8.42
CA MET A 242 8.68 2.30 9.32
C MET A 242 8.17 1.75 10.67
N PRO A 243 9.01 1.71 11.72
CA PRO A 243 8.53 1.34 13.05
C PRO A 243 7.57 2.41 13.58
N LEU A 244 6.37 1.99 14.02
CA LEU A 244 5.44 2.88 14.75
C LEU A 244 5.64 2.82 16.26
N THR A 245 6.53 1.93 16.71
CA THR A 245 6.99 1.83 18.08
C THR A 245 8.52 1.87 18.08
N THR A 246 9.09 2.80 18.81
CA THR A 246 10.49 2.68 19.24
C THR A 246 10.54 1.55 20.26
N ASP A 247 11.47 0.59 20.11
CA ASP A 247 11.83 -0.25 21.25
C ASP A 247 12.22 0.70 22.41
N ALA A 248 11.78 0.38 23.62
CA ALA A 248 11.98 1.24 24.80
C ALA A 248 13.46 1.56 25.09
N ASP A 249 14.39 0.88 24.43
CA ASP A 249 15.84 1.02 24.58
C ASP A 249 16.48 2.07 23.64
N SER A 250 15.70 2.75 22.77
CA SER A 250 16.25 3.72 21.80
C SER A 250 16.03 5.20 22.15
N VAL A 251 15.60 5.52 23.38
CA VAL A 251 15.45 6.90 23.84
C VAL A 251 16.68 7.34 24.62
N ASP A 252 17.71 7.78 23.91
CA ASP A 252 18.86 8.45 24.52
C ASP A 252 19.47 9.54 23.60
N ALA A 253 18.63 10.25 22.83
CA ALA A 253 19.12 11.24 21.86
C ALA A 253 18.40 12.60 21.85
N LEU A 254 17.54 12.89 22.82
CA LEU A 254 16.97 14.24 23.00
C LEU A 254 16.93 14.60 24.50
N ALA A 255 18.11 14.62 25.14
CA ALA A 255 18.28 15.41 26.34
C ALA A 255 18.28 16.88 25.91
N PHE A 256 17.16 17.57 26.10
CA PHE A 256 17.17 19.02 26.09
C PHE A 256 17.88 19.44 27.38
N ASP A 257 19.09 20.00 27.25
CA ASP A 257 19.77 20.65 28.37
C ASP A 257 18.88 21.80 28.87
N ASP A 258 18.20 21.58 30.00
CA ASP A 258 17.51 22.62 30.75
C ASP A 258 18.56 23.51 31.43
N ASP A 259 19.20 24.40 30.67
CA ASP A 259 19.89 25.57 31.23
C ASP A 259 18.86 26.69 31.49
N ASN A 260 17.89 26.40 32.37
CA ASN A 260 16.98 27.39 32.90
C ASN A 260 17.67 28.16 34.03
N GLY A 261 18.49 29.13 33.62
CA GLY A 261 18.90 30.23 34.47
C GLY A 261 17.67 30.90 35.10
N HIS A 262 17.53 30.71 36.42
CA HIS A 262 16.57 31.38 37.27
C HIS A 262 16.52 32.89 36.99
N THR A 263 15.37 33.37 36.51
CA THR A 263 14.94 34.74 36.80
C THR A 263 13.83 34.65 37.84
N GLU A 264 14.19 34.96 39.08
CA GLU A 264 13.24 35.16 40.17
C GLU A 264 12.29 36.31 39.82
N LEU A 265 10.98 36.04 39.95
CA LEU A 265 9.97 37.08 40.05
C LEU A 265 9.99 37.62 41.49
N SER A 266 10.37 38.89 41.64
CA SER A 266 10.04 39.73 42.80
C SER A 266 8.97 40.75 42.42
#